data_AF-A0A444IT13-F1
#
_entry.id   AF-A0A444IT13-F1
#
_cell.length_a   1.000
_cell.length_b   1.000
_cell.length_c   1.000
_cell.angle_alpha   90.00
_cell.angle_beta   90.00
_cell.angle_gamma   90.00
#
_symmetry.space_group_name_H-M   'P 1'
#
loop_
_entity.id
_entity.type
_entity.pdbx_description
1 polymer ?
#
loop_
_entity_poly.entity_id
_entity_poly.type
_entity_poly.pdbx_seq_one_letter_code
_entity_poly.pdbx_strand_id
1 'polypeptide(L)'
;AEHALDVDYAERLGVDVENLLVSQPDFGEQALEICEVLMRSGGLDVIVIDSVAALVPRAEIDGNVGDQHVGLQARLMSHAMRKFTSVLQKTNTVLIFINQIRMKIGVMFGNPETTPGGNALKFYSSIRIDIRRMTQIKDGQEVIGNRTKVKVVKNKVAPPFRISEFDIIYGEGISKTGDLLDLGVEQEIIDKSGAWYSYNDERIGQGRENAKTFLKEHPDMLAEIDHKVRLGFGLPVSDVTGAVIAPASSPAPKETKAKGKKDEGKKDEEE
;
A
#
# COMPACT_ATOMS: atom_id res chain seq x y z
N ALA A 1 11.32 5.46 16.75
CA ALA A 1 12.64 5.83 16.21
C ALA A 1 12.54 7.17 15.49
N GLU A 2 11.43 7.48 14.82
CA GLU A 2 11.03 8.84 14.50
C GLU A 2 10.13 9.32 15.66
N HIS A 3 10.64 10.18 16.55
CA HIS A 3 9.92 10.65 17.75
C HIS A 3 8.83 11.68 17.39
N ALA A 4 7.91 11.31 16.49
CA ALA A 4 7.01 12.25 15.82
C ALA A 4 5.55 11.78 15.77
N LEU A 5 5.16 10.74 16.51
CA LEU A 5 3.78 10.30 16.57
C LEU A 5 2.92 11.32 17.33
N ASP A 6 1.98 11.94 16.62
CA ASP A 6 0.92 12.78 17.19
C ASP A 6 -0.30 11.90 17.51
N VAL A 7 -0.60 11.76 18.80
CA VAL A 7 -1.68 10.91 19.31
C VAL A 7 -3.04 11.46 18.91
N ASP A 8 -3.25 12.77 19.00
CA ASP A 8 -4.51 13.43 18.63
C ASP A 8 -4.77 13.27 17.13
N TYR A 9 -3.72 13.37 16.32
CA TYR A 9 -3.83 13.11 14.90
C TYR A 9 -4.15 11.64 14.61
N ALA A 10 -3.50 10.69 15.28
CA ALA A 10 -3.78 9.27 15.11
C ALA A 10 -5.23 8.91 15.47
N GLU A 11 -5.76 9.46 16.57
CA GLU A 11 -7.16 9.25 16.97
C GLU A 11 -8.14 9.78 15.90
N ARG A 12 -7.88 10.97 15.35
CA ARG A 12 -8.67 11.52 14.22
C ARG A 12 -8.64 10.64 12.97
N LEU A 13 -7.55 9.89 12.76
CA LEU A 13 -7.46 8.90 11.68
C LEU A 13 -8.17 7.57 11.99
N GLY A 14 -8.81 7.45 13.15
CA GLY A 14 -9.53 6.25 13.58
C GLY A 14 -8.65 5.20 14.24
N VAL A 15 -7.46 5.58 14.73
CA VAL A 15 -6.61 4.68 15.53
C VAL A 15 -7.15 4.59 16.95
N ASP A 16 -7.32 3.37 17.45
CA ASP A 16 -7.58 3.11 18.86
C ASP A 16 -6.29 3.33 19.67
N VAL A 17 -6.15 4.54 20.20
CA VAL A 17 -4.97 4.99 20.95
C VAL A 17 -4.85 4.32 22.32
N GLU A 18 -5.94 3.82 22.91
CA GLU A 18 -5.91 3.14 24.21
C GLU A 18 -5.26 1.76 24.09
N ASN A 19 -5.53 1.06 22.99
CA ASN A 19 -4.98 -0.27 22.71
C ASN A 19 -3.68 -0.23 21.87
N LEU A 20 -3.18 0.95 21.52
CA LEU A 20 -1.94 1.12 20.76
C LEU A 20 -0.70 1.01 21.66
N LEU A 21 0.09 -0.05 21.48
CA LEU A 21 1.39 -0.16 22.14
C LEU A 21 2.42 0.74 21.45
N VAL A 22 2.93 1.74 22.18
CA VAL A 22 3.98 2.64 21.71
C VAL A 22 5.29 2.36 22.44
N SER A 23 6.38 2.24 21.68
CA SER A 23 7.73 2.10 22.23
C SER A 23 8.66 3.12 21.58
N GLN A 24 9.43 3.84 22.40
CA GLN A 24 10.43 4.79 21.97
C GLN A 24 11.83 4.28 22.37
N PRO A 25 12.51 3.53 21.48
CA PRO A 25 13.84 3.02 21.75
C PRO A 25 14.91 4.12 21.59
N ASP A 26 15.97 4.02 22.37
CA ASP A 26 17.14 4.89 22.38
C ASP A 26 18.09 4.59 21.20
N PHE A 27 18.22 3.32 20.82
CA PHE A 27 19.11 2.87 19.74
C PHE A 27 18.53 1.72 18.91
N GLY A 28 19.10 1.50 17.73
CA GLY A 28 18.58 0.58 16.71
C GLY A 28 18.52 -0.88 17.16
N GLU A 29 19.52 -1.37 17.90
CA GLU A 29 19.52 -2.72 18.45
C GLU A 29 18.35 -2.92 19.43
N GLN A 30 18.16 -1.99 20.37
CA GLN A 30 17.06 -2.05 21.33
C GLN A 30 15.70 -2.04 20.63
N ALA A 31 15.53 -1.19 19.61
CA ALA A 31 14.30 -1.15 18.82
C ALA A 31 13.96 -2.52 18.20
N LEU A 32 14.96 -3.19 17.64
CA LEU A 32 14.80 -4.48 16.99
C LEU A 32 14.63 -5.62 18.01
N GLU A 33 15.27 -5.53 19.18
CA GLU A 33 15.06 -6.47 20.29
C GLU A 33 13.65 -6.39 20.86
N ILE A 34 13.13 -5.17 21.10
CA ILE A 34 11.74 -4.96 21.50
C ILE A 34 10.80 -5.54 20.45
N CYS A 35 11.04 -5.25 19.18
CA CYS A 35 10.26 -5.83 18.08
C CYS A 35 10.31 -7.37 18.09
N GLU A 36 11.46 -7.99 18.37
CA GLU A 36 11.63 -9.44 18.47
C GLU A 36 10.80 -10.03 19.62
N VAL A 37 10.83 -9.41 20.79
CA VAL A 37 10.06 -9.86 21.95
C VAL A 37 8.56 -9.75 21.67
N LEU A 38 8.12 -8.62 21.12
CA LEU A 38 6.73 -8.37 20.78
C LEU A 38 6.19 -9.36 19.74
N MET A 39 6.92 -9.62 18.65
CA MET A 39 6.49 -10.63 17.67
C MET A 39 6.44 -12.04 18.28
N ARG A 40 7.40 -12.42 19.13
CA ARG A 40 7.45 -13.75 19.76
C ARG A 40 6.32 -13.99 20.76
N SER A 41 5.77 -12.93 21.34
CA SER A 41 4.61 -13.04 22.24
C SER A 41 3.38 -13.62 21.54
N GLY A 42 3.27 -13.45 20.21
CA GLY A 42 2.11 -13.87 19.42
C GLY A 42 0.84 -13.07 19.70
N GLY A 43 0.89 -12.02 20.54
CA GLY A 43 -0.26 -11.21 20.90
C GLY A 43 -0.51 -10.00 20.01
N LEU A 44 0.28 -9.82 18.94
CA LEU A 44 0.16 -8.68 18.03
C LEU A 44 0.01 -9.13 16.58
N ASP A 45 -1.00 -8.59 15.92
CA ASP A 45 -1.26 -8.83 14.50
C ASP A 45 -0.38 -7.93 13.60
N VAL A 46 -0.11 -6.69 14.02
CA VAL A 46 0.64 -5.71 13.23
C VAL A 46 1.65 -4.96 14.11
N ILE A 47 2.87 -4.84 13.61
CA ILE A 47 3.94 -4.01 14.21
C ILE A 47 4.44 -3.04 13.13
N VAL A 48 4.56 -1.76 13.48
CA VAL A 48 5.10 -0.72 12.60
C VAL A 48 6.39 -0.16 13.20
N ILE A 49 7.46 -0.13 12.40
CA ILE A 49 8.72 0.54 12.75
C ILE A 49 8.82 1.82 11.95
N ASP A 50 8.66 2.94 12.65
CA ASP A 50 8.81 4.29 12.14
C ASP A 50 10.05 4.96 12.76
N SER A 51 11.16 5.13 12.03
CA SER A 51 11.49 4.60 10.70
C SER A 51 12.84 3.89 10.69
N VAL A 52 13.13 3.13 9.62
CA VAL A 52 14.42 2.44 9.43
C VAL A 52 15.60 3.41 9.45
N ALA A 53 15.41 4.62 8.92
CA ALA A 53 16.45 5.64 8.89
C ALA A 53 16.94 6.00 10.30
N ALA A 54 16.05 5.95 11.29
CA ALA A 54 16.32 6.26 12.68
C ALA A 54 16.75 5.06 13.53
N LEU A 55 16.90 3.86 12.94
CA LEU A 55 17.51 2.71 13.62
C LEU A 55 19.03 2.87 13.66
N VAL A 56 19.52 3.85 14.42
CA VAL A 56 20.94 4.17 14.54
C VAL A 56 21.59 3.20 15.52
N PRO A 57 22.64 2.45 15.13
CA PRO A 57 23.34 1.54 16.02
C PRO A 57 23.92 2.26 17.24
N ARG A 58 23.95 1.59 18.40
CA ARG A 58 24.50 2.17 19.63
C ARG A 58 25.91 2.74 19.48
N ALA A 59 26.79 2.01 18.79
CA ALA A 59 28.18 2.46 18.59
C ALA A 59 28.28 3.76 17.78
N GLU A 60 27.28 4.07 16.93
CA GLU A 60 27.21 5.33 16.18
C GLU A 60 26.69 6.47 17.06
N ILE A 61 25.76 6.19 18.00
CA ILE A 61 25.26 7.17 18.99
C ILE A 61 26.34 7.53 20.02
N ASP A 62 27.07 6.52 20.51
CA ASP A 62 28.14 6.70 21.50
C ASP A 62 29.43 7.28 20.89
N GLY A 63 29.55 7.27 19.55
CA GLY A 63 30.69 7.78 18.81
C GLY A 63 30.67 9.30 18.60
N ASN A 64 31.78 9.86 18.10
CA ASN A 64 31.86 11.29 17.79
C ASN A 64 31.36 11.57 16.36
N VAL A 65 30.89 12.79 16.15
CA VAL A 65 30.55 13.28 14.81
C VAL A 65 31.80 13.25 13.92
N GLY A 66 31.76 12.44 12.87
CA GLY A 66 32.88 12.25 11.93
C GLY A 66 33.53 10.88 12.02
N ASP A 67 33.22 10.08 13.05
CA ASP A 67 33.72 8.71 13.17
C ASP A 67 33.15 7.82 12.06
N GLN A 68 34.01 7.00 11.45
CA GLN A 68 33.62 6.14 10.32
C GLN A 68 33.01 4.83 10.79
N HIS A 69 31.68 4.75 10.74
CA HIS A 69 30.91 3.54 11.04
C HIS A 69 30.35 2.91 9.76
N VAL A 70 31.23 2.37 8.91
CA VAL A 70 30.84 1.89 7.58
C VAL A 70 29.92 0.66 7.68
N GLY A 71 28.66 0.84 7.26
CA GLY A 71 27.72 -0.26 7.04
C GLY A 71 27.16 -0.93 8.31
N LEU A 72 27.33 -0.31 9.47
CA LEU A 72 26.89 -0.88 10.75
C LEU A 72 25.37 -1.11 10.78
N GLN A 73 24.59 -0.09 10.39
CA GLN A 73 23.14 -0.21 10.26
C GLN A 73 22.71 -1.30 9.26
N ALA A 74 23.40 -1.42 8.12
CA ALA A 74 23.09 -2.44 7.12
C ALA A 74 23.32 -3.87 7.65
N ARG A 75 24.36 -4.07 8.46
CA ARG A 75 24.63 -5.34 9.13
C ARG A 75 23.56 -5.64 10.18
N LEU A 76 23.23 -4.67 11.03
CA LEU A 76 22.16 -4.77 12.03
C LEU A 76 20.85 -5.23 11.39
N MET A 77 20.40 -4.55 10.33
CA MET A 77 19.20 -4.92 9.58
C MET A 77 19.29 -6.33 8.99
N SER A 78 20.45 -6.71 8.44
CA SER A 78 20.65 -8.05 7.87
C SER A 78 20.51 -9.16 8.93
N HIS A 79 21.02 -8.91 10.14
CA HIS A 79 20.90 -9.84 11.26
C HIS A 79 19.45 -9.93 11.76
N ALA A 80 18.77 -8.79 11.93
CA ALA A 80 17.38 -8.76 12.40
C ALA A 80 16.43 -9.47 11.41
N MET A 81 16.50 -9.14 10.12
CA MET A 81 15.60 -9.74 9.11
C MET A 81 15.72 -11.26 9.02
N ARG A 82 16.94 -11.80 9.19
CA ARG A 82 17.18 -13.24 9.21
C ARG A 82 16.45 -13.93 10.37
N LYS A 83 16.42 -13.30 11.54
CA LYS A 83 15.68 -13.82 12.71
C LYS A 83 14.17 -13.66 12.53
N PHE A 84 13.72 -12.46 12.16
CA PHE A 84 12.30 -12.08 12.17
C PHE A 84 11.47 -12.91 11.20
N THR A 85 12.00 -13.22 10.01
CA THR A 85 11.24 -13.93 8.95
C THR A 85 10.58 -15.21 9.48
N SER A 86 11.32 -16.01 10.25
CA SER A 86 10.81 -17.28 10.79
C SER A 86 9.79 -17.08 11.92
N VAL A 87 9.89 -15.97 12.65
CA VAL A 87 9.00 -15.68 13.78
C VAL A 87 7.68 -15.13 13.28
N LEU A 88 7.73 -14.11 12.40
CA LEU A 88 6.56 -13.49 11.80
C LEU A 88 5.64 -14.51 11.12
N GLN A 89 6.22 -15.51 10.43
CA GLN A 89 5.44 -16.58 9.81
C GLN A 89 4.73 -17.48 10.84
N LYS A 90 5.37 -17.77 11.98
CA LYS A 90 4.79 -18.64 13.02
C LYS A 90 3.71 -17.92 13.84
N THR A 91 3.86 -16.61 14.03
CA THR A 91 2.95 -15.80 14.85
C THR A 91 1.86 -15.12 14.02
N ASN A 92 1.93 -15.24 12.69
CA ASN A 92 1.04 -14.57 11.75
C ASN A 92 1.01 -13.03 11.94
N THR A 93 2.15 -12.46 12.33
CA THR A 93 2.31 -11.02 12.57
C THR A 93 2.81 -10.31 11.31
N VAL A 94 2.20 -9.19 10.96
CA VAL A 94 2.66 -8.29 9.89
C VAL A 94 3.65 -7.28 10.46
N LEU A 95 4.84 -7.19 9.86
CA LEU A 95 5.84 -6.18 10.21
C LEU A 95 5.99 -5.16 9.08
N ILE A 96 5.66 -3.91 9.37
CA ILE A 96 5.73 -2.78 8.45
C ILE A 96 6.94 -1.92 8.82
N PHE A 97 7.80 -1.65 7.84
CA PHE A 97 8.90 -0.71 7.99
C PHE A 97 8.61 0.55 7.17
N ILE A 98 8.59 1.70 7.84
CA ILE A 98 8.62 3.00 7.18
C ILE A 98 10.07 3.34 6.89
N ASN A 99 10.33 3.84 5.69
CA ASN A 99 11.69 4.18 5.29
C ASN A 99 11.69 5.43 4.41
N GLN A 100 12.81 6.13 4.45
CA GLN A 100 13.00 7.40 3.76
C GLN A 100 13.78 7.18 2.46
N ILE A 101 13.60 8.08 1.51
CA ILE A 101 14.42 8.11 0.29
C ILE A 101 15.69 8.92 0.59
N ARG A 102 16.82 8.45 0.05
CA ARG A 102 18.11 9.14 -0.02
C ARG A 102 18.61 9.11 -1.46
N MET A 103 19.50 10.03 -1.81
CA MET A 103 20.17 10.00 -3.11
C MET A 103 21.56 9.38 -2.97
N LYS A 104 21.90 8.44 -3.86
CA LYS A 104 23.25 7.89 -3.94
C LYS A 104 24.13 8.84 -4.75
N ILE A 105 25.14 9.41 -4.10
CA ILE A 105 26.13 10.28 -4.76
C ILE A 105 26.94 9.45 -5.77
N GLY A 106 27.20 10.02 -6.95
CA GLY A 106 28.07 9.43 -7.97
C GLY A 106 27.38 8.48 -8.96
N VAL A 107 26.05 8.38 -8.96
CA VAL A 107 25.31 7.64 -9.99
C VAL A 107 25.07 8.54 -11.20
N MET A 108 25.78 8.29 -12.31
CA MET A 108 25.65 9.06 -13.56
C MET A 108 24.58 8.50 -14.51
N PHE A 109 24.08 7.28 -14.28
CA PHE A 109 23.08 6.61 -15.12
C PHE A 109 22.13 5.77 -14.26
N GLY A 110 20.83 5.81 -14.56
CA GLY A 110 19.78 5.08 -13.82
C GLY A 110 19.14 5.90 -12.68
N ASN A 111 18.30 5.24 -11.86
CA ASN A 111 17.64 5.89 -10.72
C ASN A 111 18.64 6.07 -9.55
N PRO A 112 18.93 7.31 -9.10
CA PRO A 112 19.85 7.56 -7.98
C PRO A 112 19.22 7.32 -6.60
N GLU A 113 17.90 7.07 -6.52
CA GLU A 113 17.21 6.86 -5.27
C GLU A 113 17.62 5.56 -4.57
N THR A 114 17.87 5.66 -3.27
CA THR A 114 18.17 4.54 -2.39
C THR A 114 17.44 4.72 -1.06
N THR A 115 17.47 3.68 -0.23
CA THR A 115 16.83 3.65 1.09
C THR A 115 17.87 3.28 2.16
N PRO A 116 17.83 3.89 3.36
CA PRO A 116 18.61 3.49 4.53
C PRO A 116 18.43 2.02 4.94
N GLY A 117 19.34 1.50 5.78
CA GLY A 117 19.28 0.11 6.28
C GLY A 117 19.86 -0.96 5.34
N GLY A 118 20.55 -0.57 4.28
CA GLY A 118 21.20 -1.50 3.34
C GLY A 118 20.21 -2.26 2.46
N ASN A 119 20.61 -3.45 2.00
CA ASN A 119 19.82 -4.22 1.02
C ASN A 119 18.92 -5.29 1.64
N ALA A 120 19.13 -5.67 2.91
CA ALA A 120 18.40 -6.77 3.54
C ALA A 120 16.89 -6.61 3.42
N LEU A 121 16.36 -5.46 3.85
CA LEU A 121 14.93 -5.19 3.81
C LEU A 121 14.37 -5.35 2.39
N LYS A 122 15.08 -4.90 1.35
CA LYS A 122 14.66 -5.05 -0.05
C LYS A 122 14.43 -6.51 -0.44
N PHE A 123 15.22 -7.45 0.07
CA PHE A 123 15.11 -8.88 -0.24
C PHE A 123 14.07 -9.59 0.64
N TYR A 124 14.06 -9.29 1.94
CA TYR A 124 13.17 -9.94 2.90
C TYR A 124 11.71 -9.48 2.78
N SER A 125 11.45 -8.21 2.49
CA SER A 125 10.07 -7.70 2.33
C SER A 125 9.29 -8.50 1.28
N SER A 126 8.09 -8.95 1.65
CA SER A 126 7.15 -9.60 0.73
C SER A 126 6.50 -8.58 -0.22
N ILE A 127 6.19 -7.39 0.31
CA ILE A 127 5.60 -6.28 -0.45
C ILE A 127 6.48 -5.05 -0.21
N ARG A 128 6.71 -4.24 -1.25
CA ARG A 128 7.31 -2.92 -1.14
C ARG A 128 6.46 -1.90 -1.86
N ILE A 129 6.23 -0.79 -1.19
CA ILE A 129 5.31 0.26 -1.60
C ILE A 129 6.12 1.55 -1.70
N ASP A 130 6.09 2.19 -2.87
CA ASP A 130 6.61 3.55 -3.10
C ASP A 130 5.42 4.51 -3.08
N ILE A 131 5.38 5.40 -2.09
CA ILE A 131 4.31 6.38 -1.89
C ILE A 131 4.83 7.78 -2.23
N ARG A 132 4.10 8.51 -3.07
CA ARG A 132 4.46 9.86 -3.51
C ARG A 132 3.26 10.78 -3.49
N ARG A 133 3.46 11.97 -2.94
CA ARG A 133 2.52 13.08 -3.08
C ARG A 133 2.52 13.55 -4.54
N MET A 134 1.33 13.69 -5.14
CA MET A 134 1.16 14.23 -6.50
C MET A 134 0.81 15.71 -6.45
N THR A 135 -0.48 16.01 -6.34
CA THR A 135 -1.02 17.37 -6.37
C THR A 135 -1.71 17.70 -5.05
N GLN A 136 -1.77 18.99 -4.73
CA GLN A 136 -2.55 19.47 -3.59
C GLN A 136 -4.03 19.48 -3.97
N ILE A 137 -4.87 19.07 -3.01
CA ILE A 137 -6.32 19.21 -3.08
C ILE A 137 -6.66 20.52 -2.36
N LYS A 138 -7.44 21.37 -3.03
CA LYS A 138 -7.80 22.69 -2.52
C LYS A 138 -9.32 22.85 -2.45
N ASP A 139 -9.76 23.53 -1.41
CA ASP A 139 -11.10 24.11 -1.32
C ASP A 139 -10.98 25.63 -1.30
N GLY A 140 -11.43 26.28 -2.38
CA GLY A 140 -11.14 27.69 -2.64
C GLY A 140 -9.63 27.98 -2.65
N GLN A 141 -9.15 28.70 -1.62
CA GLN A 141 -7.73 29.04 -1.44
C GLN A 141 -7.00 28.12 -0.45
N GLU A 142 -7.73 27.33 0.33
CA GLU A 142 -7.17 26.49 1.38
C GLU A 142 -6.72 25.13 0.83
N VAL A 143 -5.58 24.61 1.31
CA VAL A 143 -5.10 23.27 0.95
C VAL A 143 -5.60 22.27 1.98
N ILE A 144 -6.58 21.46 1.58
CA ILE A 144 -7.27 20.52 2.49
C ILE A 144 -6.70 19.10 2.45
N GLY A 145 -5.81 18.80 1.49
CA GLY A 145 -5.21 17.47 1.39
C GLY A 145 -4.30 17.31 0.18
N ASN A 146 -3.98 16.07 -0.15
CA ASN A 146 -3.17 15.75 -1.33
C ASN A 146 -3.69 14.52 -2.08
N ARG A 147 -3.66 14.58 -3.41
CA ARG A 147 -3.70 13.39 -4.25
C ARG A 147 -2.38 12.65 -4.07
N THR A 148 -2.46 11.38 -3.74
CA THR A 148 -1.31 10.53 -3.43
C THR A 148 -1.29 9.37 -4.40
N LYS A 149 -0.09 9.03 -4.88
CA LYS A 149 0.15 7.91 -5.76
C LYS A 149 0.99 6.88 -5.04
N VAL A 150 0.55 5.64 -5.10
CA VAL A 150 1.21 4.49 -4.52
C VAL A 150 1.54 3.50 -5.62
N LYS A 151 2.79 3.06 -5.69
CA LYS A 151 3.26 2.02 -6.61
C LYS A 151 3.78 0.81 -5.84
N VAL A 152 3.27 -0.37 -6.16
CA VAL A 152 3.76 -1.63 -5.59
C VAL A 152 5.02 -2.04 -6.34
N VAL A 153 6.19 -1.59 -5.88
CA VAL A 153 7.49 -1.85 -6.54
C VAL A 153 8.03 -3.27 -6.34
N LYS A 154 7.47 -4.02 -5.38
CA LYS A 154 7.74 -5.45 -5.19
C LYS A 154 6.49 -6.10 -4.61
N ASN A 155 6.14 -7.29 -5.11
CA ASN A 155 5.05 -8.09 -4.59
C ASN A 155 5.39 -9.57 -4.75
N LYS A 156 5.34 -10.35 -3.67
CA LYS A 156 5.55 -11.82 -3.66
C LYS A 156 4.25 -12.62 -3.63
N VAL A 157 3.10 -11.98 -3.44
CA VAL A 157 1.80 -12.65 -3.24
C VAL A 157 0.79 -12.37 -4.37
N ALA A 158 1.05 -11.37 -5.20
CA ALA A 158 0.26 -11.03 -6.38
C ALA A 158 1.15 -10.31 -7.43
N PRO A 159 0.65 -10.05 -8.65
CA PRO A 159 1.43 -9.32 -9.66
C PRO A 159 1.93 -7.94 -9.16
N PRO A 160 3.23 -7.63 -9.32
CA PRO A 160 3.81 -6.35 -8.91
C PRO A 160 3.53 -5.22 -9.93
N PHE A 161 4.02 -4.02 -9.61
CA PHE A 161 4.02 -2.80 -10.44
C PHE A 161 2.66 -2.16 -10.71
N ARG A 162 1.61 -2.63 -10.05
CA ARG A 162 0.32 -1.92 -9.99
C ARG A 162 0.48 -0.59 -9.28
N ILE A 163 -0.34 0.36 -9.71
CA ILE A 163 -0.43 1.72 -9.18
C ILE A 163 -1.83 1.91 -8.62
N SER A 164 -1.93 2.63 -7.51
CA SER A 164 -3.18 3.13 -6.95
C SER A 164 -3.01 4.62 -6.69
N GLU A 165 -4.07 5.38 -6.94
CA GLU A 165 -4.12 6.82 -6.67
C GLU A 165 -5.35 7.10 -5.83
N PHE A 166 -5.16 7.84 -4.74
CA PHE A 166 -6.20 8.13 -3.77
C PHE A 166 -5.94 9.49 -3.11
N ASP A 167 -6.95 10.01 -2.44
CA ASP A 167 -6.86 11.29 -1.73
C ASP A 167 -6.53 11.06 -0.25
N ILE A 168 -5.56 11.81 0.26
CA ILE A 168 -5.31 11.94 1.70
C ILE A 168 -5.79 13.33 2.12
N ILE A 169 -6.87 13.39 2.89
CA ILE A 169 -7.44 14.61 3.44
C ILE A 169 -6.86 14.82 4.84
N TYR A 170 -6.39 16.03 5.14
CA TYR A 170 -5.76 16.30 6.43
C TYR A 170 -6.79 16.20 7.55
N GLY A 171 -6.45 15.44 8.60
CA GLY A 171 -7.35 15.19 9.73
C GLY A 171 -8.44 14.16 9.50
N GLU A 172 -8.69 13.72 8.26
CA GLU A 172 -9.63 12.62 7.94
C GLU A 172 -8.90 11.34 7.47
N GLY A 173 -7.70 11.46 6.90
CA GLY A 173 -6.94 10.33 6.36
C GLY A 173 -7.28 10.01 4.92
N ILE A 174 -7.20 8.72 4.57
CA ILE A 174 -7.49 8.25 3.20
C ILE A 174 -9.00 8.37 2.96
N SER A 175 -9.39 9.10 1.91
CA SER A 175 -10.78 9.34 1.57
C SER A 175 -11.42 8.12 0.90
N LYS A 176 -11.91 7.18 1.71
CA LYS A 176 -12.62 5.96 1.26
C LYS A 176 -13.73 6.26 0.25
N THR A 177 -14.54 7.28 0.50
CA THR A 177 -15.67 7.64 -0.38
C THR A 177 -15.20 8.13 -1.75
N GLY A 178 -14.13 8.94 -1.77
CA GLY A 178 -13.52 9.41 -3.02
C GLY A 178 -12.94 8.27 -3.84
N ASP A 179 -12.27 7.32 -3.19
CA ASP A 179 -11.69 6.16 -3.86
C ASP A 179 -12.79 5.24 -4.43
N LEU A 180 -13.85 4.98 -3.67
CA LEU A 180 -14.99 4.18 -4.13
C LEU A 180 -15.74 4.84 -5.28
N LEU A 181 -15.87 6.16 -5.27
CA LEU A 181 -16.47 6.90 -6.39
C LEU A 181 -15.62 6.75 -7.66
N ASP A 182 -14.30 6.97 -7.54
CA ASP A 182 -13.37 6.88 -8.67
C ASP A 182 -13.35 5.44 -9.25
N LEU A 183 -13.27 4.42 -8.38
CA LEU A 183 -13.28 3.00 -8.77
C LEU A 183 -14.65 2.56 -9.30
N GLY A 184 -15.75 3.07 -8.74
CA GLY A 184 -17.10 2.79 -9.19
C GLY A 184 -17.35 3.29 -10.62
N VAL A 185 -16.79 4.45 -10.97
CA VAL A 185 -16.82 4.94 -12.36
C VAL A 185 -15.93 4.10 -13.26
N GLU A 186 -14.74 3.70 -12.81
CA GLU A 186 -13.83 2.83 -13.58
C GLU A 186 -14.44 1.46 -13.89
N GLN A 187 -15.23 0.90 -12.97
CA GLN A 187 -15.91 -0.39 -13.12
C GLN A 187 -17.31 -0.27 -13.74
N GLU A 188 -17.70 0.90 -14.24
CA GLU A 188 -19.04 1.15 -14.83
C GLU A 188 -20.20 0.83 -13.86
N ILE A 189 -19.95 0.92 -12.55
CA ILE A 189 -20.97 0.78 -11.48
C ILE A 189 -21.66 2.13 -11.26
N ILE A 190 -20.92 3.23 -11.39
CA ILE A 190 -21.41 4.60 -11.29
C ILE A 190 -21.31 5.25 -12.67
N ASP A 191 -22.43 5.74 -13.18
CA ASP A 191 -22.48 6.43 -14.46
C ASP A 191 -21.99 7.87 -14.32
N LYS A 192 -21.09 8.28 -15.22
CA LYS A 192 -20.60 9.66 -15.30
C LYS A 192 -20.96 10.28 -16.65
N SER A 193 -21.94 11.20 -16.62
CA SER A 193 -22.38 11.96 -17.79
C SER A 193 -21.93 13.42 -17.68
N GLY A 194 -20.79 13.74 -18.30
CA GLY A 194 -20.17 15.05 -18.19
C GLY A 194 -19.72 15.34 -16.75
N ALA A 195 -20.36 16.31 -16.11
CA ALA A 195 -20.12 16.64 -14.70
C ALA A 195 -21.05 15.88 -13.73
N TRP A 196 -22.08 15.18 -14.22
CA TRP A 196 -23.05 14.49 -13.37
C TRP A 196 -22.63 13.06 -13.09
N TYR A 197 -22.80 12.63 -11.84
CA TYR A 197 -22.65 11.25 -11.39
C TYR A 197 -24.04 10.69 -11.06
N SER A 198 -24.29 9.46 -11.49
CA SER A 198 -25.53 8.74 -11.24
C SER A 198 -25.24 7.30 -10.81
N TYR A 199 -26.12 6.74 -10.00
CA TYR A 199 -26.08 5.34 -9.57
C TYR A 199 -27.49 4.76 -9.63
N ASN A 200 -27.68 3.65 -10.36
CA ASN A 200 -29.00 3.04 -10.60
C ASN A 200 -30.10 4.07 -10.99
N ASP A 201 -29.81 4.92 -11.99
CA ASP A 201 -30.67 6.01 -12.46
C ASP A 201 -30.92 7.18 -11.49
N GLU A 202 -30.45 7.09 -10.24
CA GLU A 202 -30.48 8.20 -9.28
C GLU A 202 -29.29 9.13 -9.47
N ARG A 203 -29.53 10.44 -9.53
CA ARG A 203 -28.44 11.43 -9.60
C ARG A 203 -27.84 11.67 -8.23
N ILE A 204 -26.61 11.19 -8.02
CA ILE A 204 -25.89 11.31 -6.74
C ILE A 204 -25.13 12.62 -6.61
N GLY A 205 -24.86 13.35 -7.70
CA GLY A 205 -24.31 14.70 -7.60
C GLY A 205 -23.74 15.29 -8.88
N GLN A 206 -23.65 16.62 -8.92
CA GLN A 206 -22.92 17.35 -9.96
C GLN A 206 -21.52 17.70 -9.45
N GLY A 207 -20.50 17.12 -10.07
CA GLY A 207 -19.10 17.25 -9.66
C GLY A 207 -18.72 16.21 -8.59
N ARG A 208 -17.41 15.93 -8.53
CA ARG A 208 -16.86 14.85 -7.70
C ARG A 208 -17.11 15.07 -6.20
N GLU A 209 -16.92 16.30 -5.72
CA GLU A 209 -17.08 16.61 -4.29
C GLU A 209 -18.53 16.49 -3.83
N ASN A 210 -19.50 16.97 -4.62
CA ASN A 210 -20.91 16.81 -4.27
C ASN A 210 -21.34 15.34 -4.24
N ALA A 211 -20.88 14.53 -5.21
CA ALA A 211 -21.14 13.09 -5.21
C ALA A 211 -20.50 12.38 -3.99
N LYS A 212 -19.29 12.80 -3.57
CA LYS A 212 -18.66 12.29 -2.34
C LYS A 212 -19.49 12.64 -1.11
N THR A 213 -19.96 13.88 -0.99
CA THR A 213 -20.81 14.31 0.14
C THR A 213 -22.10 13.50 0.19
N PHE A 214 -22.78 13.36 -0.95
CA PHE A 214 -23.98 12.55 -1.05
C PHE A 214 -23.75 11.10 -0.59
N LEU A 215 -22.68 10.45 -1.05
CA LEU A 215 -22.34 9.08 -0.64
C LEU A 215 -21.95 8.98 0.85
N LYS A 216 -21.34 10.01 1.44
CA LYS A 216 -21.09 10.07 2.89
C LYS A 216 -22.41 10.13 3.68
N GLU A 217 -23.42 10.82 3.16
CA GLU A 217 -24.76 10.93 3.77
C GLU A 217 -25.63 9.68 3.56
N HIS A 218 -25.28 8.81 2.59
CA HIS A 218 -26.02 7.59 2.25
C HIS A 218 -25.14 6.33 2.44
N PRO A 219 -24.87 5.91 3.70
CA PRO A 219 -23.93 4.83 4.00
C PRO A 219 -24.35 3.47 3.42
N ASP A 220 -25.66 3.20 3.29
CA ASP A 220 -26.16 1.95 2.70
C ASP A 220 -25.80 1.85 1.22
N MET A 221 -25.96 2.95 0.47
CA MET A 221 -25.56 3.03 -0.93
C MET A 221 -24.04 2.91 -1.08
N LEU A 222 -23.27 3.56 -0.20
CA LEU A 222 -21.81 3.47 -0.19
C LEU A 222 -21.34 2.03 0.08
N ALA A 223 -21.99 1.31 0.99
CA ALA A 223 -21.69 -0.09 1.29
C ALA A 223 -22.03 -1.02 0.11
N GLU A 224 -23.15 -0.77 -0.58
CA GLU A 224 -23.51 -1.52 -1.80
C GLU A 224 -22.48 -1.30 -2.91
N ILE A 225 -22.05 -0.06 -3.11
CA ILE A 225 -20.99 0.29 -4.09
C ILE A 225 -19.66 -0.38 -3.71
N ASP A 226 -19.24 -0.30 -2.44
CA ASP A 226 -18.01 -0.99 -1.94
C ASP A 226 -18.06 -2.49 -2.24
N HIS A 227 -19.20 -3.13 -2.00
CA HIS A 227 -19.41 -4.54 -2.29
C HIS A 227 -19.30 -4.85 -3.79
N LYS A 228 -19.99 -4.09 -4.65
CA LYS A 228 -19.92 -4.27 -6.12
C LYS A 228 -18.52 -4.03 -6.67
N VAL A 229 -17.83 -2.99 -6.19
CA VAL A 229 -16.44 -2.67 -6.59
C VAL A 229 -15.51 -3.82 -6.21
N ARG A 230 -15.57 -4.32 -4.98
CA ARG A 230 -14.75 -5.45 -4.53
C ARG A 230 -14.98 -6.71 -5.36
N LEU A 231 -16.24 -7.02 -5.66
CA LEU A 231 -16.60 -8.13 -6.54
C LEU A 231 -16.02 -7.94 -7.95
N GLY A 232 -16.11 -6.74 -8.53
CA GLY A 232 -15.54 -6.42 -9.84
C GLY A 232 -14.03 -6.67 -9.91
N PHE A 233 -13.31 -6.41 -8.82
CA PHE A 233 -11.87 -6.70 -8.70
C PHE A 233 -11.54 -8.12 -8.20
N GLY A 234 -12.54 -8.99 -7.99
CA GLY A 234 -12.35 -10.37 -7.51
C GLY A 234 -11.81 -10.45 -6.08
N LEU A 235 -12.04 -9.42 -5.26
CA LEU A 235 -11.64 -9.40 -3.85
C LEU A 235 -12.68 -10.14 -3.00
N PRO A 236 -12.26 -10.80 -1.91
CA PRO A 236 -13.19 -11.41 -0.97
C PRO A 236 -14.07 -10.32 -0.36
N VAL A 237 -15.37 -10.47 -0.50
CA VAL A 237 -16.39 -9.66 0.17
C VAL A 237 -16.81 -10.41 1.42
N SER A 238 -16.68 -9.74 2.57
CA SER A 238 -17.38 -10.16 3.78
C SER A 238 -18.85 -9.82 3.56
N ASP A 239 -19.71 -10.83 3.50
CA ASP A 239 -21.15 -10.60 3.52
C ASP A 239 -21.47 -9.71 4.72
N VAL A 240 -22.38 -8.75 4.55
CA VAL A 240 -22.90 -7.89 5.61
C VAL A 240 -23.67 -8.69 6.69
N THR A 241 -23.57 -10.03 6.66
CA THR A 241 -23.98 -10.96 7.72
C THR A 241 -22.96 -12.10 7.89
N GLY A 242 -21.75 -11.80 8.36
CA GLY A 242 -20.96 -12.75 9.18
C GLY A 242 -20.64 -14.14 8.62
N ALA A 243 -20.60 -14.36 7.31
CA ALA A 243 -20.14 -15.60 6.71
C ALA A 243 -19.18 -15.29 5.55
N VAL A 244 -17.96 -15.82 5.62
CA VAL A 244 -16.98 -15.70 4.54
C VAL A 244 -17.33 -16.74 3.48
N ILE A 245 -17.88 -16.30 2.34
CA ILE A 245 -17.98 -17.15 1.15
C ILE A 245 -16.72 -16.94 0.31
N ALA A 246 -15.93 -18.00 0.14
CA ALA A 246 -14.76 -17.98 -0.72
C ALA A 246 -15.17 -17.77 -2.19
N PRO A 247 -14.43 -16.94 -2.98
CA PRO A 247 -14.78 -16.72 -4.38
C PRO A 247 -14.63 -18.01 -5.19
N ALA A 248 -15.69 -18.37 -5.92
CA ALA A 248 -15.72 -19.49 -6.83
C ALA A 248 -14.72 -19.29 -7.98
N SER A 249 -13.98 -20.35 -8.31
CA SER A 249 -12.98 -20.40 -9.37
C SER A 249 -13.56 -20.00 -10.74
N SER A 250 -12.96 -19.01 -11.39
CA SER A 250 -13.28 -18.65 -12.79
C SER A 250 -12.99 -19.81 -13.76
N PRO A 251 -13.83 -20.03 -14.80
CA PRO A 251 -13.60 -21.07 -15.78
C PRO A 251 -12.49 -20.68 -16.78
N ALA A 252 -11.71 -21.68 -17.20
CA ALA A 252 -10.58 -21.56 -18.13
C ALA A 252 -11.00 -21.07 -19.54
N PRO A 253 -10.07 -20.49 -20.32
CA PRO A 253 -10.37 -20.01 -21.68
C PRO A 253 -10.65 -21.17 -22.63
N LYS A 254 -11.71 -21.05 -23.45
CA LYS A 254 -12.04 -21.99 -24.52
C LYS A 254 -10.99 -21.94 -25.63
N GLU A 255 -10.40 -23.09 -25.95
CA GLU A 255 -9.56 -23.31 -27.13
C GLU A 255 -10.34 -23.06 -28.43
N THR A 256 -9.83 -22.17 -29.27
CA THR A 256 -10.27 -21.98 -30.65
C THR A 256 -9.70 -23.10 -31.52
N LYS A 257 -10.57 -24.00 -31.99
CA LYS A 257 -10.22 -25.02 -33.00
C LYS A 257 -9.85 -24.37 -34.33
N ALA A 258 -8.60 -24.52 -34.74
CA ALA A 258 -8.16 -24.30 -36.12
C ALA A 258 -8.76 -25.39 -37.03
N LYS A 259 -9.62 -24.98 -37.98
CA LYS A 259 -10.06 -25.83 -39.09
C LYS A 259 -9.06 -25.70 -40.23
N GLY A 260 -8.31 -26.78 -40.47
CA GLY A 260 -7.56 -26.95 -41.71
C GLY A 260 -8.50 -27.12 -42.90
N LYS A 261 -8.10 -26.55 -44.04
CA LYS A 261 -8.59 -26.95 -45.36
C LYS A 261 -7.40 -27.05 -46.30
N LYS A 262 -7.20 -28.26 -46.81
CA LYS A 262 -6.35 -28.62 -47.94
C LYS A 262 -6.93 -28.02 -49.23
N ASP A 263 -6.05 -27.64 -50.15
CA ASP A 263 -6.02 -28.09 -51.56
C ASP A 263 -4.75 -27.50 -52.20
N GLU A 264 -3.81 -28.34 -52.66
CA GLU A 264 -3.57 -28.66 -54.08
C GLU A 264 -3.24 -27.38 -54.88
N GLY A 265 -2.00 -27.09 -55.31
CA GLY A 265 -1.01 -27.94 -55.96
C GLY A 265 -0.91 -27.54 -57.43
N LYS A 266 0.17 -26.85 -57.83
CA LYS A 266 0.83 -26.78 -59.16
C LYS A 266 1.74 -25.53 -59.23
N LYS A 267 3.06 -25.72 -59.46
CA LYS A 267 3.78 -25.60 -60.76
C LYS A 267 3.83 -24.14 -61.26
N ASP A 268 4.90 -23.55 -61.77
CA ASP A 268 6.26 -23.93 -62.16
C ASP A 268 7.02 -22.57 -62.38
N GLU A 269 8.35 -22.62 -62.54
CA GLU A 269 9.24 -21.64 -63.25
C GLU A 269 9.51 -20.26 -62.59
N GLU A 270 10.76 -19.97 -62.18
CA GLU A 270 11.91 -19.48 -62.98
C GLU A 270 11.72 -18.08 -63.59
N GLU A 271 12.18 -17.04 -62.89
CA GLU A 271 13.29 -16.11 -63.21
C GLU A 271 13.36 -14.97 -62.17
#